data_AF-A0A927CB02-F1
#
_entry.id   AF-A0A927CB02-F1
#
_cell.length_a   1.000
_cell.length_b   1.000
_cell.length_c   1.000
_cell.angle_alpha   90.00
_cell.angle_beta   90.00
_cell.angle_gamma   90.00
#
_symmetry.space_group_name_H-M   'P 1'
#
loop_
_entity.id
_entity.type
_entity.pdbx_description
1 polymer ?
#
loop_
_entity_poly.entity_id
_entity_poly.type
_entity_poly.pdbx_seq_one_letter_code
_entity_poly.pdbx_strand_id
1 'polypeptide(L)'
;MTKISGTWVITFAFISVLSIVIGLLKTKHNDTNSENILPNPPNHSGAIPSIPEVKVRRDVFVVHQSFYYFDTGKKLDPELLGEKIGLVKRIGVFERVENVDSLTFQPGCPIYTIKDENLKDKIALGVLLGKEGSGPISHFVILEKGPSISEGSIHQDGRYYR
;
A
#
# COMPACT_ATOMS: atom_id res chain seq x y z
N MET A 1 17.37 -54.16 27.14
CA MET A 1 17.98 -54.93 26.03
C MET A 1 16.99 -54.99 24.87
N THR A 2 17.03 -54.00 23.97
CA THR A 2 16.53 -54.10 22.58
C THR A 2 17.03 -52.89 21.80
N LYS A 3 17.73 -53.16 20.69
CA LYS A 3 18.38 -52.21 19.76
C LYS A 3 17.44 -51.95 18.58
N ILE A 4 17.34 -50.70 18.12
CA ILE A 4 16.92 -50.33 16.74
C ILE A 4 17.52 -48.93 16.46
N SER A 5 18.74 -48.79 15.93
CA SER A 5 19.12 -48.69 14.50
C SER A 5 18.29 -47.70 13.68
N GLY A 6 18.92 -46.62 13.19
CA GLY A 6 18.27 -45.69 12.29
C GLY A 6 19.15 -44.51 11.87
N THR A 7 20.32 -44.79 11.29
CA THR A 7 21.18 -43.81 10.63
C THR A 7 20.46 -43.29 9.37
N TRP A 8 20.14 -42.00 9.32
CA TRP A 8 19.76 -41.34 8.06
C TRP A 8 20.69 -40.15 7.83
N VAL A 9 21.73 -40.42 7.04
CA VAL A 9 22.55 -39.42 6.37
C VAL A 9 21.69 -38.88 5.24
N ILE A 10 21.28 -37.62 5.32
CA ILE A 10 20.63 -36.94 4.20
C ILE A 10 21.53 -35.79 3.76
N THR A 11 22.36 -36.12 2.78
CA THR A 11 23.19 -35.21 2.02
C THR A 11 22.28 -34.42 1.06
N PHE A 12 21.97 -33.16 1.36
CA PHE A 12 21.37 -32.27 0.38
C PHE A 12 22.43 -31.30 -0.15
N ALA A 13 23.03 -31.69 -1.27
CA ALA A 13 23.72 -30.78 -2.15
C ALA A 13 22.68 -30.14 -3.09
N PHE A 14 22.35 -28.87 -2.87
CA PHE A 14 21.64 -28.07 -3.86
C PHE A 14 22.53 -26.91 -4.28
N ILE A 15 23.17 -27.12 -5.43
CA ILE A 15 23.82 -26.11 -6.24
C ILE A 15 22.71 -25.36 -6.98
N SER A 16 22.57 -24.06 -6.72
CA SER A 16 21.90 -23.13 -7.63
C SER A 16 22.31 -21.70 -7.32
N VAL A 17 23.52 -21.33 -7.75
CA VAL A 17 23.90 -19.91 -7.88
C VAL A 17 23.71 -19.57 -9.35
N LEU A 18 22.52 -19.08 -9.69
CA LEU A 18 22.22 -18.55 -11.02
C LEU A 18 21.81 -17.08 -10.90
N SER A 19 22.59 -16.25 -11.61
CA SER A 19 22.25 -14.91 -12.12
C SER A 19 22.32 -13.73 -11.14
N ILE A 20 23.54 -13.22 -10.97
CA ILE A 20 23.77 -11.80 -10.64
C ILE A 20 23.32 -10.95 -11.84
N VAL A 21 22.27 -10.18 -11.62
CA VAL A 21 21.87 -9.00 -12.38
C VAL A 21 22.91 -7.90 -12.12
N ILE A 22 23.42 -7.20 -13.15
CA ILE A 22 23.61 -5.74 -13.17
C ILE A 22 23.68 -5.32 -14.65
N GLY A 23 22.54 -4.84 -15.17
CA GLY A 23 22.50 -3.99 -16.34
C GLY A 23 22.85 -2.56 -15.91
N LEU A 24 23.94 -2.02 -16.45
CA LEU A 24 24.35 -0.63 -16.35
C LEU A 24 23.28 0.27 -17.00
N LEU A 25 22.46 0.98 -16.23
CA LEU A 25 21.77 2.17 -16.73
C LEU A 25 22.64 3.39 -16.45
N LYS A 26 23.34 3.84 -17.49
CA LYS A 26 23.98 5.16 -17.54
C LYS A 26 22.88 6.22 -17.63
N THR A 27 22.71 6.99 -16.57
CA THR A 27 22.19 8.35 -16.61
C THR A 27 23.16 9.26 -17.36
N LYS A 28 22.69 9.97 -18.41
CA LYS A 28 23.29 11.25 -18.81
C LYS A 28 22.28 12.16 -19.53
N HIS A 29 21.81 13.14 -18.76
CA HIS A 29 21.55 14.56 -19.02
C HIS A 29 21.47 15.12 -20.46
N ASN A 30 20.45 15.97 -20.62
CA ASN A 30 20.28 17.21 -21.42
C ASN A 30 20.96 17.37 -22.77
N ASP A 31 20.17 17.81 -23.75
CA ASP A 31 20.17 19.17 -24.35
C ASP A 31 19.07 19.19 -25.44
N THR A 32 18.45 20.26 -25.92
CA THR A 32 18.19 21.67 -25.55
C THR A 32 17.31 22.20 -26.71
N ASN A 33 16.40 23.13 -26.42
CA ASN A 33 15.70 24.06 -27.34
C ASN A 33 14.81 23.55 -28.49
N SER A 34 13.54 23.95 -28.41
CA SER A 34 12.93 24.74 -29.49
C SER A 34 11.98 25.77 -28.88
N GLU A 35 12.40 27.04 -28.97
CA GLU A 35 11.52 28.20 -28.86
C GLU A 35 10.40 28.09 -29.90
N ASN A 36 9.17 28.37 -29.48
CA ASN A 36 8.23 29.06 -30.35
C ASN A 36 7.43 30.04 -29.49
N ILE A 37 7.68 31.31 -29.74
CA ILE A 37 7.08 32.46 -29.06
C ILE A 37 5.74 32.76 -29.75
N LEU A 38 4.69 32.98 -28.97
CA LEU A 38 3.57 33.86 -29.36
C LEU A 38 3.03 34.56 -28.10
N PRO A 39 2.82 35.90 -28.10
CA PRO A 39 2.43 36.64 -26.90
C PRO A 39 0.91 36.92 -26.77
N ASN A 40 0.52 37.27 -25.53
CA ASN A 40 -0.68 37.97 -25.00
C ASN A 40 -1.76 37.13 -24.28
N PRO A 41 -2.55 37.71 -23.32
CA PRO A 41 -2.52 39.05 -22.67
C PRO A 41 -2.47 38.98 -21.11
N PRO A 42 -2.39 40.12 -20.37
CA PRO A 42 -2.28 40.08 -18.90
C PRO A 42 -3.65 39.79 -18.28
N ASN A 43 -3.80 38.65 -17.62
CA ASN A 43 -4.95 38.38 -16.76
C ASN A 43 -4.54 38.56 -15.30
N HIS A 44 -4.90 39.72 -14.75
CA HIS A 44 -5.05 39.87 -13.30
C HIS A 44 -6.18 38.95 -12.84
N SER A 45 -5.83 37.88 -12.13
CA SER A 45 -6.78 37.20 -11.24
C SER A 45 -6.00 36.67 -10.06
N GLY A 46 -6.33 37.16 -8.87
CA GLY A 46 -5.67 36.82 -7.62
C GLY A 46 -5.56 35.31 -7.46
N ALA A 47 -4.34 34.82 -7.28
CA ALA A 47 -4.08 33.46 -6.88
C ALA A 47 -4.66 33.27 -5.48
N ILE A 48 -5.88 32.71 -5.41
CA ILE A 48 -6.36 32.06 -4.21
C ILE A 48 -5.35 30.93 -3.94
N PRO A 49 -4.72 30.86 -2.75
CA PRO A 49 -3.83 29.76 -2.43
C PRO A 49 -4.65 28.46 -2.47
N SER A 50 -4.39 27.65 -3.48
CA SER A 50 -5.00 26.34 -3.66
C SER A 50 -4.68 25.48 -2.44
N ILE A 51 -5.71 25.14 -1.68
CA ILE A 51 -5.66 24.19 -0.56
C ILE A 51 -5.08 22.88 -1.12
N PRO A 52 -4.02 22.31 -0.52
CA PRO A 52 -3.39 21.11 -1.05
C PRO A 52 -4.40 19.95 -1.09
N GLU A 53 -4.73 19.53 -2.31
CA GLU A 53 -5.63 18.42 -2.58
C GLU A 53 -5.02 17.14 -1.97
N VAL A 54 -5.79 16.49 -1.08
CA VAL A 54 -5.35 15.25 -0.43
C VAL A 54 -5.25 14.17 -1.51
N LYS A 55 -4.02 13.84 -1.91
CA LYS A 55 -3.76 12.83 -2.95
C LYS A 55 -3.98 11.42 -2.38
N VAL A 56 -5.20 10.92 -2.47
CA VAL A 56 -5.54 9.53 -2.15
C VAL A 56 -4.79 8.59 -3.10
N ARG A 57 -3.98 7.69 -2.53
CA ARG A 57 -3.18 6.71 -3.26
C ARG A 57 -4.01 5.46 -3.54
N ARG A 58 -4.61 5.40 -4.73
CA ARG A 58 -5.49 4.28 -5.12
C ARG A 58 -4.74 2.96 -5.34
N ASP A 59 -3.44 3.04 -5.51
CA ASP A 59 -2.49 1.92 -5.59
C ASP A 59 -2.13 1.34 -4.21
N VAL A 60 -2.57 1.97 -3.12
CA VAL A 60 -2.30 1.55 -1.74
C VAL A 60 -3.62 1.35 -1.01
N PHE A 61 -4.07 0.10 -0.87
CA PHE A 61 -5.36 -0.19 -0.27
C PHE A 61 -5.38 -1.40 0.66
N VAL A 62 -6.41 -1.43 1.51
CA VAL A 62 -6.89 -2.59 2.26
C VAL A 62 -8.36 -2.80 1.95
N VAL A 63 -8.81 -4.04 1.82
CA VAL A 63 -10.24 -4.36 1.73
C VAL A 63 -10.79 -4.63 3.11
N HIS A 64 -11.89 -4.01 3.48
CA HIS A 64 -12.58 -4.28 4.74
C HIS A 64 -14.09 -4.19 4.55
N GLN A 65 -14.83 -5.18 5.06
CA GLN A 65 -16.29 -5.27 4.95
C GLN A 65 -16.80 -5.04 3.51
N SER A 66 -16.13 -5.64 2.52
CA SER A 66 -16.48 -5.53 1.09
C SER A 66 -16.29 -4.14 0.47
N PHE A 67 -15.51 -3.25 1.10
CA PHE A 67 -15.10 -1.96 0.51
C PHE A 67 -13.58 -1.88 0.41
N TYR A 68 -13.11 -1.16 -0.60
CA TYR A 68 -11.72 -0.70 -0.64
C TYR A 68 -11.51 0.45 0.33
N TYR A 69 -10.38 0.48 1.00
CA TYR A 69 -9.94 1.59 1.83
C TYR A 69 -8.56 2.03 1.36
N PHE A 70 -8.47 3.26 0.85
CA PHE A 70 -7.27 3.78 0.19
C PHE A 70 -6.47 4.67 1.13
N ASP A 71 -5.15 4.59 1.06
CA ASP A 71 -4.26 5.43 1.85
C ASP A 71 -4.39 6.91 1.47
N THR A 72 -4.67 7.76 2.46
CA THR A 72 -4.74 9.22 2.26
C THR A 72 -3.39 9.89 2.44
N GLY A 73 -2.33 9.15 2.81
CA GLY A 73 -1.01 9.67 3.14
C GLY A 73 -0.96 10.46 4.45
N LYS A 74 -2.07 10.49 5.21
CA LYS A 74 -2.16 11.20 6.50
C LYS A 74 -1.90 10.23 7.62
N LYS A 75 -1.14 10.68 8.61
CA LYS A 75 -0.93 9.94 9.86
C LYS A 75 -2.04 10.26 10.84
N LEU A 76 -2.42 9.27 11.64
CA LEU A 76 -3.37 9.43 12.73
C LEU A 76 -2.62 9.51 14.06
N ASP A 77 -3.06 10.43 14.93
CA ASP A 77 -2.63 10.46 16.33
C ASP A 77 -3.17 9.22 17.07
N PRO A 78 -2.32 8.46 17.80
CA PRO A 78 -2.75 7.35 18.63
C PRO A 78 -3.93 7.64 19.58
N GLU A 79 -4.09 8.87 20.06
CA GLU A 79 -5.19 9.23 20.97
C GLU A 79 -6.58 9.11 20.31
N LEU A 80 -6.63 9.32 19.00
CA LEU A 80 -7.85 9.26 18.18
C LEU A 80 -8.21 7.83 17.75
N LEU A 81 -7.38 6.82 18.04
CA LEU A 81 -7.70 5.44 17.73
C LEU A 81 -8.90 4.95 18.53
N GLY A 82 -9.82 4.30 17.82
CA GLY A 82 -10.91 3.55 18.40
C GLY A 82 -10.55 2.07 18.61
N GLU A 83 -11.52 1.22 18.39
CA GLU A 83 -11.43 -0.22 18.62
C GLU A 83 -10.72 -0.93 17.47
N LYS A 84 -10.04 -2.03 17.78
CA LYS A 84 -9.45 -2.91 16.78
C LYS A 84 -10.54 -3.75 16.11
N ILE A 85 -10.70 -3.61 14.80
CA ILE A 85 -11.75 -4.26 14.00
C ILE A 85 -11.21 -5.36 13.08
N GLY A 86 -9.89 -5.44 12.88
CA GLY A 86 -9.33 -6.46 12.00
C GLY A 86 -7.80 -6.51 11.98
N LEU A 87 -7.30 -7.40 11.13
CA LEU A 87 -5.88 -7.63 10.86
C LEU A 87 -5.71 -7.96 9.40
N VAL A 88 -4.89 -7.21 8.65
CA VAL A 88 -4.50 -7.54 7.26
C VAL A 88 -4.11 -9.03 7.19
N LYS A 89 -4.73 -9.79 6.29
CA LYS A 89 -4.54 -11.25 6.21
C LYS A 89 -3.54 -11.64 5.12
N ARG A 90 -3.65 -11.01 3.95
CA ARG A 90 -2.84 -11.34 2.77
C ARG A 90 -2.35 -10.07 2.12
N ILE A 91 -1.18 -10.16 1.50
CA ILE A 91 -0.58 -9.09 0.69
C ILE A 91 -0.30 -9.60 -0.73
N GLY A 92 -0.63 -8.80 -1.75
CA GLY A 92 -0.24 -9.07 -3.13
C GLY A 92 -1.34 -8.79 -4.16
N VAL A 93 -1.12 -9.34 -5.36
CA VAL A 93 -2.10 -9.33 -6.45
C VAL A 93 -2.85 -10.66 -6.41
N PHE A 94 -4.18 -10.60 -6.41
CA PHE A 94 -5.04 -11.76 -6.27
C PHE A 94 -5.97 -11.90 -7.47
N GLU A 95 -6.26 -13.14 -7.87
CA GLU A 95 -7.30 -13.43 -8.86
C GLU A 95 -8.70 -13.02 -8.36
N ARG A 96 -8.91 -13.14 -7.05
CA ARG A 96 -10.12 -12.71 -6.36
C ARG A 96 -9.74 -11.99 -5.07
N VAL A 97 -10.24 -10.77 -4.94
CA VAL A 97 -10.06 -9.96 -3.73
C VAL A 97 -11.05 -10.39 -2.66
N GLU A 98 -10.56 -10.60 -1.44
CA GLU A 98 -11.34 -10.98 -0.27
C GLU A 98 -11.24 -9.94 0.84
N ASN A 99 -12.07 -10.11 1.87
CA ASN A 99 -12.04 -9.26 3.04
C ASN A 99 -10.66 -9.35 3.71
N VAL A 100 -10.11 -8.19 4.04
CA VAL A 100 -8.84 -8.02 4.75
C VAL A 100 -7.59 -8.34 3.93
N ASP A 101 -7.74 -8.34 2.60
CA ASP A 101 -6.62 -8.31 1.65
C ASP A 101 -6.03 -6.91 1.52
N SER A 102 -4.74 -6.83 1.21
CA SER A 102 -4.06 -5.60 0.87
C SER A 102 -3.13 -5.77 -0.32
N LEU A 103 -2.91 -4.72 -1.10
CA LEU A 103 -1.87 -4.72 -2.12
C LEU A 103 -0.49 -4.37 -1.54
N THR A 104 -0.44 -3.59 -0.46
CA THR A 104 0.79 -2.93 0.01
C THR A 104 1.11 -3.20 1.47
N PHE A 105 0.10 -3.35 2.33
CA PHE A 105 0.29 -3.48 3.76
C PHE A 105 0.53 -4.93 4.15
N GLN A 106 1.47 -5.14 5.06
CA GLN A 106 1.89 -6.49 5.45
C GLN A 106 0.76 -7.23 6.19
N PRO A 107 0.67 -8.56 6.05
CA PRO A 107 -0.15 -9.37 6.93
C PRO A 107 0.16 -9.08 8.39
N GLY A 108 -0.85 -9.07 9.25
CA GLY A 108 -0.73 -8.72 10.66
C GLY A 108 -0.89 -7.23 10.97
N CYS A 109 -0.90 -6.33 9.97
CA CYS A 109 -1.19 -4.90 10.21
C CYS A 109 -2.59 -4.74 10.83
N PRO A 110 -2.72 -4.18 12.04
CA PRO A 110 -4.01 -4.05 12.70
C PRO A 110 -4.84 -2.90 12.14
N ILE A 111 -6.14 -3.15 12.00
CA ILE A 111 -7.14 -2.20 11.49
C ILE A 111 -8.00 -1.73 12.67
N TYR A 112 -8.27 -0.43 12.75
CA TYR A 112 -9.02 0.19 13.83
C TYR A 112 -10.08 1.17 13.32
N THR A 113 -11.11 1.40 14.14
CA THR A 113 -11.98 2.57 13.99
C THR A 113 -11.28 3.84 14.44
N ILE A 114 -11.87 4.99 14.11
CA ILE A 114 -11.40 6.31 14.53
C ILE A 114 -12.49 6.94 15.41
N LYS A 115 -12.11 7.52 16.55
CA LYS A 115 -13.05 8.13 17.50
C LYS A 115 -13.67 9.43 17.00
N ASP A 116 -12.99 10.12 16.08
CA ASP A 116 -13.43 11.41 15.52
C ASP A 116 -14.65 11.23 14.62
N GLU A 117 -15.73 11.96 14.94
CA GLU A 117 -16.98 11.91 14.18
C GLU A 117 -16.84 12.40 12.74
N ASN A 118 -15.86 13.27 12.46
CA ASN A 118 -15.60 13.76 11.11
C ASN A 118 -14.95 12.69 10.21
N LEU A 119 -14.54 11.56 10.78
CA LEU A 119 -13.83 10.49 10.10
C LEU A 119 -14.61 9.16 10.13
N LYS A 120 -15.93 9.20 10.28
CA LYS A 120 -16.80 8.00 10.37
C LYS A 120 -16.69 7.05 9.17
N ASP A 121 -16.41 7.56 7.98
CA ASP A 121 -16.17 6.75 6.76
C ASP A 121 -14.70 6.37 6.54
N LYS A 122 -13.88 6.48 7.58
CA LYS A 122 -12.45 6.18 7.52
C LYS A 122 -12.07 5.15 8.58
N ILE A 123 -10.98 4.45 8.31
CA ILE A 123 -10.36 3.51 9.25
C ILE A 123 -8.91 3.89 9.45
N ALA A 124 -8.35 3.47 10.57
CA ALA A 124 -6.92 3.58 10.83
C ALA A 124 -6.25 2.23 10.61
N LEU A 125 -5.03 2.26 10.08
CA LEU A 125 -4.19 1.08 9.93
C LEU A 125 -2.86 1.28 10.64
N GLY A 126 -2.48 0.34 11.51
CA GLY A 126 -1.16 0.30 12.13
C GLY A 126 -0.12 -0.30 11.18
N VAL A 127 0.89 0.48 10.83
CA VAL A 127 1.98 0.05 9.93
C VAL A 127 3.09 -0.58 10.76
N LEU A 128 3.37 -1.86 10.53
CA LEU A 128 4.40 -2.60 11.27
C LEU A 128 5.82 -2.26 10.79
N LEU A 129 6.78 -2.25 11.72
CA LEU A 129 8.21 -2.16 11.44
C LEU A 129 8.81 -3.55 11.22
N GLY A 130 9.60 -3.70 10.16
CA GLY A 130 10.31 -4.94 9.87
C GLY A 130 9.67 -5.77 8.76
N LYS A 131 10.06 -7.03 8.70
CA LYS A 131 9.54 -8.01 7.74
C LYS A 131 8.72 -9.03 8.55
N GLU A 132 7.56 -9.42 8.03
CA GLU A 132 6.72 -10.51 8.54
C GLU A 132 5.91 -10.21 9.82
N GLY A 133 4.93 -9.31 9.74
CA GLY A 133 3.66 -9.41 10.48
C GLY A 133 3.64 -9.43 12.02
N SER A 134 4.81 -9.37 12.67
CA SER A 134 4.96 -9.42 14.13
C SER A 134 5.83 -8.28 14.67
N GLY A 135 6.12 -7.28 13.84
CA GLY A 135 6.89 -6.10 14.23
C GLY A 135 6.11 -5.13 15.11
N PRO A 136 6.78 -4.20 15.82
CA PRO A 136 6.09 -3.12 16.51
C PRO A 136 5.42 -2.17 15.51
N ILE A 137 4.32 -1.54 15.90
CA ILE A 137 3.65 -0.51 15.08
C ILE A 137 4.55 0.74 15.04
N SER A 138 4.94 1.18 13.85
CA SER A 138 5.66 2.45 13.66
C SER A 138 4.76 3.67 13.78
N HIS A 139 3.62 3.63 13.09
CA HIS A 139 2.68 4.74 12.99
C HIS A 139 1.33 4.22 12.50
N PHE A 140 0.31 5.07 12.65
CA PHE A 140 -1.02 4.81 12.13
C PHE A 140 -1.28 5.71 10.92
N VAL A 141 -1.87 5.13 9.88
CA VAL A 141 -2.30 5.86 8.68
C VAL A 141 -3.82 5.86 8.57
N ILE A 142 -4.36 6.94 8.01
CA ILE A 142 -5.79 7.06 7.75
C ILE A 142 -6.07 6.49 6.36
N LEU A 143 -7.03 5.57 6.28
CA LEU A 143 -7.54 5.04 5.03
C LEU A 143 -8.97 5.52 4.79
N GLU A 144 -9.26 5.95 3.58
CA GLU A 144 -10.56 6.47 3.17
C GLU A 144 -11.36 5.42 2.41
N LYS A 145 -12.62 5.24 2.78
CA LYS A 145 -13.52 4.29 2.14
C LYS A 145 -13.76 4.67 0.68
N GLY A 146 -13.58 3.67 -0.18
CA GLY A 146 -13.80 3.71 -1.61
C GLY A 146 -15.00 2.87 -2.05
N PRO A 147 -15.05 2.44 -3.32
CA PRO A 147 -16.15 1.66 -3.85
C PRO A 147 -16.25 0.28 -3.22
N SER A 148 -17.40 -0.36 -3.39
CA SER A 148 -17.59 -1.76 -3.00
C SER A 148 -16.84 -2.71 -3.93
N ILE A 149 -16.39 -3.86 -3.42
CA ILE A 149 -15.73 -4.91 -4.23
C ILE A 149 -16.68 -5.53 -5.27
N SER A 150 -17.99 -5.39 -5.10
CA SER A 150 -19.01 -5.84 -6.07
C SER A 150 -19.17 -4.91 -7.26
N GLU A 151 -18.77 -3.63 -7.15
CA GLU A 151 -18.95 -2.61 -8.19
C GLU A 151 -17.67 -2.34 -9.00
N GLY A 152 -16.55 -3.00 -8.69
CA GLY A 152 -15.29 -2.78 -9.38
C GLY A 152 -14.52 -4.08 -9.54
N SER A 153 -14.58 -4.66 -10.74
CA SER A 153 -13.58 -5.62 -11.18
C SER A 153 -12.24 -4.90 -11.18
N ILE A 154 -11.32 -5.23 -10.28
CA ILE A 154 -9.92 -4.84 -10.46
C ILE A 154 -9.46 -5.58 -11.71
N HIS A 155 -9.38 -4.87 -12.83
CA HIS A 155 -8.64 -5.40 -13.98
C HIS A 155 -7.18 -5.58 -13.55
N GLN A 156 -6.57 -6.68 -14.01
CA GLN A 156 -5.27 -7.22 -13.57
C GLN A 156 -4.07 -6.26 -13.71
N ASP A 157 -4.28 -5.04 -14.18
CA ASP A 157 -3.26 -4.01 -14.36
C ASP A 157 -3.14 -3.03 -13.17
N GLY A 158 -3.95 -3.21 -12.11
CA GLY A 158 -3.85 -2.41 -10.88
C GLY A 158 -4.28 -0.94 -11.07
N ARG A 159 -4.98 -0.62 -12.16
CA ARG A 159 -5.47 0.73 -12.43
C ARG A 159 -6.98 0.79 -12.28
N TYR A 160 -7.44 1.66 -11.38
CA TYR A 160 -8.83 2.09 -11.33
C TYR A 160 -9.09 3.07 -12.49
N TYR A 161 -9.75 2.59 -13.54
CA TYR A 161 -10.36 3.46 -14.55
C TYR A 161 -11.86 3.56 -14.27
N ARG A 162 -12.34 4.80 -14.18
CA ARG A 162 -13.75 5.16 -14.02
C ARG A 162 -14.47 5.00 -15.35
#